data_AF-A0A2H0I687-F1
#
_entry.id   AF-A0A2H0I687-F1
#
_cell.length_a   1.000
_cell.length_b   1.000
_cell.length_c   1.000
_cell.angle_alpha   90.00
_cell.angle_beta   90.00
_cell.angle_gamma   90.00
#
_symmetry.space_group_name_H-M   'P 1'
#
loop_
_entity.id
_entity.type
_entity.pdbx_description
1 polymer ?
#
loop_
_entity_poly.entity_id
_entity_poly.type
_entity_poly.pdbx_seq_one_letter_code
_entity_poly.pdbx_strand_id
1 'polypeptide(L)'
;MFLGGLLKKFSKNNEKRQIIREVIFRLSLDKKQEQLYFDSLDILDDEYLDLFYKKLTALIDIIEEKDIIQGQEQNIEKLQEIRSKEQKEKEYNIDFNILFDNI
;
A
#
# COMPACT_ATOMS: atom_id res chain seq x y z
N MET A 1 -1.72 -7.20 -4.49
CA MET A 1 -1.48 -7.49 -5.92
C MET A 1 -2.74 -7.37 -6.77
N PHE A 2 -3.42 -6.21 -6.71
CA PHE A 2 -4.56 -5.96 -7.60
C PHE A 2 -4.23 -4.87 -8.62
N LEU A 3 -3.58 -3.78 -8.21
CA LEU A 3 -3.28 -2.66 -9.11
C LEU A 3 -2.05 -2.96 -9.97
N GLY A 4 -0.96 -3.49 -9.39
CA GLY A 4 0.20 -3.93 -10.17
C GLY A 4 -0.14 -4.99 -11.23
N GLY A 5 -1.02 -5.93 -10.88
CA GLY A 5 -1.52 -6.96 -11.81
C GLY A 5 -2.45 -6.41 -12.91
N LEU A 6 -3.22 -5.36 -12.62
CA LEU A 6 -4.04 -4.66 -13.61
C LEU A 6 -3.19 -3.80 -14.55
N LEU A 7 -2.20 -3.10 -14.02
CA LEU A 7 -1.29 -2.26 -14.81
C LEU A 7 -0.47 -3.09 -15.80
N LYS A 8 -0.06 -4.30 -15.42
CA LYS A 8 0.64 -5.23 -16.33
C LYS A 8 -0.19 -5.71 -17.51
N LYS A 9 -1.53 -5.54 -17.51
CA LYS A 9 -2.41 -5.94 -18.62
C LYS A 9 -2.48 -4.91 -19.75
N PHE A 10 -2.09 -3.66 -19.50
CA PHE A 10 -2.08 -2.64 -20.54
C PHE A 10 -0.80 -2.75 -21.37
N SER A 11 -0.95 -3.18 -22.62
CA SER A 11 0.16 -3.40 -23.54
C SER A 11 0.31 -2.24 -24.54
N LYS A 12 -0.77 -1.52 -24.85
CA LYS A 12 -0.76 -0.49 -25.89
C LYS A 12 -0.19 0.83 -25.38
N ASN A 13 0.61 1.49 -26.21
CA ASN A 13 1.27 2.76 -25.88
C ASN A 13 0.26 3.87 -25.54
N ASN A 14 -0.89 3.93 -26.23
CA ASN A 14 -1.95 4.89 -25.91
C ASN A 14 -2.55 4.67 -24.50
N GLU A 15 -2.72 3.42 -24.09
CA GLU A 15 -3.24 3.07 -22.76
C GLU A 15 -2.20 3.43 -21.69
N LYS A 16 -0.91 3.14 -21.94
CA LYS A 16 0.19 3.53 -21.04
C LYS A 16 0.24 5.05 -20.85
N ARG A 17 0.13 5.84 -21.91
CA ARG A 17 0.09 7.32 -21.82
C ARG A 17 -1.09 7.82 -21.00
N GLN A 18 -2.29 7.27 -21.22
CA GLN A 18 -3.48 7.66 -20.44
C GLN A 18 -3.30 7.38 -18.94
N ILE A 19 -2.74 6.22 -18.59
CA ILE A 19 -2.47 5.87 -17.20
C ILE A 19 -1.46 6.84 -16.59
N ILE A 20 -0.37 7.15 -17.29
CA ILE A 20 0.65 8.08 -16.80
C ILE A 20 0.05 9.47 -16.59
N ARG A 21 -0.81 9.95 -17.52
CA ARG A 21 -1.52 11.22 -17.36
C ARG A 21 -2.42 11.23 -16.12
N GLU A 22 -3.20 10.18 -15.92
CA GLU A 22 -4.07 10.05 -14.75
C GLU A 22 -3.27 10.04 -13.44
N VAL A 23 -2.10 9.38 -13.43
CA VAL A 23 -1.20 9.40 -12.27
C VAL A 23 -0.70 10.81 -11.99
N ILE A 24 -0.19 11.52 -13.01
CA ILE A 24 0.28 12.90 -12.87
C ILE A 24 -0.83 13.81 -12.32
N PHE A 25 -2.04 13.70 -12.85
CA PHE A 25 -3.19 14.48 -12.39
C PHE A 25 -3.51 14.22 -10.91
N ARG A 26 -3.45 12.95 -10.47
CA ARG A 26 -3.71 12.58 -9.07
C ARG A 26 -2.65 13.05 -8.09
N LEU A 27 -1.44 13.35 -8.55
CA LEU A 27 -0.38 13.90 -7.69
C LEU A 27 -0.69 15.32 -7.20
N SER A 28 -1.74 15.97 -7.71
CA SER A 28 -2.19 17.30 -7.25
C SER A 28 -1.06 18.33 -7.25
N LEU A 29 -0.25 18.32 -8.31
CA LEU A 29 0.89 19.21 -8.48
C LEU A 29 0.44 20.65 -8.78
N ASP A 30 1.36 21.62 -8.69
CA ASP A 30 1.08 22.95 -9.22
C ASP A 30 0.80 22.88 -10.73
N LYS A 31 -0.13 23.71 -11.22
CA LYS A 31 -0.56 23.69 -12.62
C LYS A 31 0.59 23.83 -13.61
N LYS A 32 1.64 24.60 -13.28
CA LYS A 32 2.81 24.74 -14.17
C LYS A 32 3.60 23.44 -14.24
N GLN A 33 3.77 22.76 -13.12
CA GLN A 33 4.48 21.49 -13.05
C GLN A 33 3.69 20.38 -13.75
N GLU A 34 2.38 20.31 -13.50
CA GLU A 34 1.47 19.38 -14.17
C GLU A 34 1.55 19.53 -15.70
N GLN A 35 1.46 20.77 -16.21
CA GLN A 35 1.56 21.03 -17.65
C GLN A 35 2.91 20.59 -18.21
N LEU A 36 4.02 20.88 -17.52
CA LEU A 36 5.35 20.45 -17.95
C LEU A 36 5.47 18.93 -18.04
N TYR A 37 4.86 18.19 -17.11
CA TYR A 37 4.84 16.73 -17.15
C TYR A 37 3.99 16.19 -18.31
N PHE A 38 2.85 16.82 -18.60
CA PHE A 38 2.04 16.44 -19.77
C PHE A 38 2.75 16.73 -21.09
N ASP A 39 3.36 17.90 -21.22
CA ASP A 39 4.12 18.26 -22.42
C ASP A 39 5.31 17.30 -22.62
N SER A 40 6.00 16.95 -21.53
CA SER A 40 7.10 15.98 -21.54
C SER A 40 6.64 14.57 -21.93
N LEU A 41 5.45 14.18 -21.48
CA LEU A 41 4.87 12.88 -21.84
C LEU A 41 4.53 12.83 -23.33
N ASP A 42 4.08 13.93 -23.93
CA ASP A 42 3.67 13.96 -25.34
C ASP A 42 4.86 13.85 -26.31
N ILE A 43 6.01 14.41 -25.93
CA ILE A 43 7.25 14.29 -26.73
C ILE A 43 8.01 12.98 -26.48
N LEU A 44 7.62 12.19 -25.49
CA LEU A 44 8.28 10.93 -25.15
C LEU A 44 8.09 9.93 -26.29
N ASP A 45 9.16 9.28 -26.74
CA ASP A 45 9.05 8.18 -27.70
C ASP A 45 8.51 6.90 -27.05
N ASP A 46 8.19 5.91 -27.88
CA ASP A 46 7.55 4.68 -27.43
C ASP A 46 8.47 3.80 -26.55
N GLU A 47 9.79 3.87 -26.74
CA GLU A 47 10.77 3.11 -25.95
C GLU A 47 10.88 3.69 -24.53
N TYR A 48 11.04 5.00 -24.41
CA TYR A 48 11.10 5.67 -23.11
C TYR A 48 9.74 5.65 -22.40
N LEU A 49 8.63 5.67 -23.14
CA LEU A 49 7.29 5.48 -22.59
C LEU A 49 7.16 4.10 -21.92
N ASP A 50 7.61 3.04 -22.59
CA ASP A 50 7.59 1.70 -22.04
C ASP A 50 8.49 1.58 -20.80
N LEU A 51 9.68 2.18 -20.84
CA LEU A 51 10.60 2.23 -19.70
C LEU A 51 9.98 2.96 -18.50
N PHE A 52 9.36 4.12 -18.74
CA PHE A 52 8.67 4.88 -17.69
C PHE A 52 7.55 4.05 -17.08
N TYR A 53 6.71 3.43 -17.92
CA TYR A 53 5.59 2.61 -17.49
C TYR A 53 6.05 1.41 -16.63
N LYS A 54 7.15 0.75 -17.01
CA LYS A 54 7.75 -0.33 -16.21
C LYS A 54 8.23 0.16 -14.85
N LYS A 55 8.91 1.31 -14.79
CA LYS A 55 9.37 1.91 -13.53
C LYS A 55 8.19 2.28 -12.63
N LEU A 56 7.15 2.87 -13.19
CA LEU A 56 5.91 3.20 -12.47
C LEU A 56 5.25 1.95 -11.88
N THR A 57 5.14 0.89 -12.68
CA THR A 57 4.56 -0.40 -12.24
C THR A 57 5.38 -1.01 -11.12
N ALA A 58 6.72 -1.01 -11.24
CA ALA A 58 7.60 -1.53 -10.20
C ALA A 58 7.50 -0.73 -8.89
N LEU A 59 7.36 0.59 -8.97
CA LEU A 59 7.16 1.43 -7.80
C LEU A 59 5.83 1.12 -7.09
N ILE A 60 4.75 0.90 -7.86
CA ILE A 60 3.45 0.49 -7.31
C ILE A 60 3.53 -0.88 -6.64
N ASP A 61 4.23 -1.84 -7.27
CA ASP A 61 4.46 -3.16 -6.67
C ASP A 61 5.19 -3.02 -5.31
N ILE A 62 6.22 -2.18 -5.21
CA ILE A 62 6.96 -1.91 -3.96
C ILE A 62 6.06 -1.27 -2.90
N ILE A 63 5.19 -0.33 -3.27
CA ILE A 63 4.26 0.32 -2.34
C ILE A 63 3.24 -0.69 -1.82
N GLU A 64 2.63 -1.50 -2.71
CA GLU A 64 1.70 -2.55 -2.29
C GLU A 64 2.36 -3.55 -1.34
N GLU A 65 3.60 -3.95 -1.59
CA GLU A 65 4.36 -4.84 -0.70
C GLU A 65 4.60 -4.22 0.68
N LYS A 66 4.95 -2.93 0.73
CA LYS A 66 5.13 -2.21 2.01
C LYS A 66 3.83 -2.10 2.81
N ASP A 67 2.72 -1.79 2.15
CA ASP A 67 1.41 -1.69 2.80
C ASP A 67 0.98 -3.04 3.40
N ILE A 68 1.28 -4.15 2.70
CA ILE A 68 1.02 -5.51 3.21
C ILE A 68 1.83 -5.79 4.47
N ILE A 69 3.13 -5.46 4.46
CA ILE A 69 4.02 -5.68 5.61
C ILE A 69 3.52 -4.88 6.82
N GLN A 70 3.21 -3.60 6.65
CA GLN A 70 2.66 -2.75 7.73
C GLN A 70 1.32 -3.27 8.25
N GLY A 71 0.44 -3.74 7.35
CA GLY A 71 -0.82 -4.36 7.74
C GLY A 71 -0.65 -5.66 8.53
N GLN A 72 0.39 -6.44 8.24
CA GLN A 72 0.73 -7.65 9.00
C GLN A 72 1.30 -7.31 10.38
N GLU A 73 2.21 -6.33 10.46
CA GLU A 73 2.79 -5.86 11.73
C GLU A 73 1.70 -5.35 12.69
N GLN A 74 0.76 -4.53 12.20
CA GLN A 74 -0.36 -4.03 13.00
C GLN A 74 -1.31 -5.15 13.48
N ASN A 75 -1.49 -6.21 12.70
CA ASN A 75 -2.30 -7.35 13.11
C ASN A 75 -1.59 -8.22 14.15
N ILE A 76 -0.26 -8.37 14.05
CA ILE A 76 0.55 -9.07 15.06
C ILE A 76 0.52 -8.32 16.40
N GLU A 77 0.65 -6.99 16.38
CA GLU A 77 0.56 -6.16 17.59
C GLU A 77 -0.82 -6.30 18.26
N LYS A 78 -1.92 -6.22 17.50
CA LYS A 78 -3.28 -6.42 18.04
C LYS A 78 -3.47 -7.82 18.64
N LEU A 79 -2.94 -8.86 18.00
CA LEU A 79 -3.01 -10.23 18.52
C LEU A 79 -2.20 -10.39 19.83
N GLN A 80 -1.05 -9.73 19.93
CA GLN A 80 -0.25 -9.72 21.15
C GLN A 80 -0.97 -8.98 22.29
N GLU A 81 -1.58 -7.82 22.02
CA GLU A 81 -2.38 -7.09 23.00
C GLU A 81 -3.57 -7.90 23.53
N ILE A 82 -4.30 -8.59 22.65
CA ILE A 82 -5.42 -9.46 23.04
C ILE A 82 -4.92 -10.57 23.95
N ARG A 83 -3.82 -11.25 23.58
CA ARG A 83 -3.25 -12.35 24.37
C ARG A 83 -2.78 -11.88 25.76
N SER A 84 -2.18 -10.69 25.84
CA SER A 84 -1.77 -10.09 27.12
C SER A 84 -2.97 -9.71 28.01
N LYS A 85 -4.08 -9.25 27.43
CA LYS A 85 -5.33 -9.00 28.18
C LYS A 85 -5.93 -10.28 28.72
N GLU A 86 -6.01 -11.33 27.90
CA GLU A 86 -6.52 -12.65 28.34
C GLU A 86 -5.65 -13.28 29.44
N GLN A 87 -4.34 -13.09 29.40
CA GLN A 87 -3.44 -13.57 30.46
C GLN A 87 -3.67 -12.81 31.77
N LYS A 88 -3.79 -11.49 31.73
CA LYS A 88 -4.10 -10.67 32.91
C LYS A 88 -5.47 -10.99 33.51
N GLU A 89 -6.49 -11.21 32.67
CA GLU A 89 -7.82 -11.61 33.15
C GLU A 89 -7.81 -13.00 33.81
N LYS A 90 -7.00 -13.94 33.29
CA LYS A 90 -6.81 -15.25 33.95
C LYS A 90 -6.09 -15.12 35.28
N GLU A 91 -5.05 -14.28 35.35
CA GLU A 91 -4.32 -14.00 36.60
C GLU A 91 -5.26 -13.41 37.67
N TYR A 92 -6.06 -12.40 37.30
CA TYR A 92 -7.08 -11.82 38.19
C TYR A 92 -8.13 -12.85 38.65
N ASN A 93 -8.60 -13.72 37.76
CA ASN A 93 -9.58 -14.75 38.13
C ASN A 93 -9.00 -15.82 39.08
N ILE A 94 -7.72 -16.16 38.95
CA ILE A 94 -7.03 -17.07 39.87
C ILE A 94 -6.91 -16.42 41.25
N ASP A 95 -6.56 -15.13 41.32
CA ASP A 95 -6.49 -14.37 42.57
C ASP A 95 -7.86 -14.27 43.29
N PHE A 96 -8.96 -14.15 42.54
CA PHE A 96 -10.31 -14.17 43.12
C PHE A 96 -10.69 -15.55 43.68
N ASN A 97 -10.35 -16.65 43.01
CA ASN A 97 -10.65 -18.00 43.50
C ASN A 97 -9.89 -18.32 44.81
N ILE A 98 -8.67 -17.82 44.98
CA ILE A 98 -7.89 -18.00 46.22
C ILE A 98 -8.55 -17.32 47.43
N LEU A 99 -9.31 -16.23 47.22
CA LEU A 99 -10.03 -15.52 48.28
C LEU A 99 -11.31 -16.24 48.74
N PHE A 100 -11.90 -17.09 47.89
CA PHE A 100 -13.10 -17.85 48.21
C PHE A 100 -12.82 -19.30 48.63
N ASP A 101 -11.68 -19.87 48.25
CA ASP A 101 -11.28 -21.24 48.64
C ASP A 101 -10.75 -21.34 50.10
N ASN A 102 -10.64 -20.22 50.82
CA ASN A 102 -10.20 -20.16 52.23
C ASN A 102 -11.32 -19.75 53.22
N ILE A 103 -12.59 -19.86 52.85
CA ILE A 103 -13.75 -19.65 53.74
C ILE A 103 -14.44 -20.98 54.04
#